data_AF-A0AAN7ER90-F1
#
_entry.id   AF-A0AAN7ER90-F1
#
_cell.length_a   1.000
_cell.length_b   1.000
_cell.length_c   1.000
_cell.angle_alpha   90.00
_cell.angle_beta   90.00
_cell.angle_gamma   90.00
#
_symmetry.space_group_name_H-M   'P 1'
#
loop_
_entity.id
_entity.type
_entity.pdbx_description
1 polymer ?
#
loop_
_entity_poly.entity_id
_entity_poly.type
_entity_poly.pdbx_seq_one_letter_code
_entity_poly.pdbx_strand_id
1 'polypeptide(L)'
;MMASSSEKREVVSQAGVATKLYVYLEHAIGSGPLIYSLFEIALPNPLPPPPIAAPPVKVKPLPNPNPILQLKLGEYPRYMCCVQLGSNFYLFGGKYDDLDLCDHGDIDEEIKKKYSNVTRDDYPRDVYIFDPTTTAAADADGNDDKLMKAMMMNTGKSKPVAFVVDEKIYVLGSTFTFKSGNLIKNLAEKEAIKEQALFEMYDPSDDKWTVLPNQGKGFSF
;
A
#
# COMPACT_ATOMS: atom_id res chain seq x y z
N MET A 1 -53.95 23.66 7.27
CA MET A 1 -53.12 23.01 6.23
C MET A 1 -51.89 23.88 6.04
N MET A 2 -50.74 23.47 6.58
CA MET A 2 -49.44 24.07 6.26
C MET A 2 -48.67 23.04 5.46
N ALA A 3 -48.34 23.37 4.21
CA ALA A 3 -47.47 22.55 3.38
C ALA A 3 -46.02 22.93 3.71
N SER A 4 -45.30 21.99 4.33
CA SER A 4 -43.85 22.04 4.50
C SER A 4 -43.20 21.67 3.17
N SER A 5 -42.51 22.63 2.53
CA SER A 5 -41.68 22.38 1.37
C SER A 5 -40.31 21.91 1.85
N SER A 6 -40.04 20.60 1.74
CA SER A 6 -38.70 20.06 1.91
C SER A 6 -37.86 20.37 0.66
N GLU A 7 -36.96 21.35 0.77
CA GLU A 7 -35.91 21.56 -0.21
C GLU A 7 -34.98 20.33 -0.21
N LYS A 8 -35.03 19.54 -1.28
CA LYS A 8 -33.99 18.57 -1.59
C LYS A 8 -32.71 19.35 -1.90
N ARG A 9 -31.74 19.32 -0.98
CA ARG A 9 -30.36 19.65 -1.30
C ARG A 9 -29.83 18.59 -2.27
N GLU A 10 -29.74 18.93 -3.55
CA GLU A 10 -28.89 18.20 -4.48
C GLU A 10 -27.44 18.33 -4.02
N VAL A 11 -26.87 17.22 -3.56
CA VAL A 11 -25.43 17.08 -3.43
C VAL A 11 -24.91 16.94 -4.85
N VAL A 12 -24.57 18.07 -5.49
CA VAL A 12 -23.81 18.06 -6.73
C VAL A 12 -22.37 17.69 -6.36
N SER A 13 -22.08 16.39 -6.32
CA SER A 13 -20.69 15.94 -6.36
C SER A 13 -20.18 16.18 -7.77
N GLN A 14 -19.55 17.34 -8.02
CA GLN A 14 -18.69 17.49 -9.19
C GLN A 14 -17.52 16.53 -9.00
N ALA A 15 -17.65 15.32 -9.55
CA ALA A 15 -16.52 14.42 -9.71
C ALA A 15 -15.51 15.14 -10.62
N GLY A 16 -14.39 15.58 -10.04
CA GLY A 16 -13.30 16.16 -10.81
C GLY A 16 -12.88 15.17 -11.90
N VAL A 17 -12.67 15.65 -13.12
CA VAL A 17 -12.16 14.81 -14.21
C VAL A 17 -10.72 14.45 -13.87
N ALA A 18 -10.48 13.21 -13.46
CA ALA A 18 -9.14 12.72 -13.18
C ALA A 18 -8.30 12.76 -14.48
N THR A 19 -7.25 13.56 -14.49
CA THR A 19 -6.31 13.69 -15.62
C THR A 19 -5.12 12.73 -15.51
N LYS A 20 -4.97 12.09 -14.35
CA LYS A 20 -3.85 11.22 -14.01
C LYS A 20 -4.36 9.97 -13.31
N LEU A 21 -3.72 8.85 -13.61
CA LEU A 21 -3.85 7.58 -12.92
C LEU A 21 -2.51 7.27 -12.26
N TYR A 22 -2.55 6.86 -10.99
CA TYR A 22 -1.39 6.36 -10.28
C TYR A 22 -1.50 4.85 -10.14
N VAL A 23 -0.40 4.15 -10.45
CA VAL A 23 -0.37 2.68 -10.40
C VAL A 23 0.82 2.24 -9.58
N TYR A 24 0.54 1.61 -8.43
CA TYR A 24 1.55 0.96 -7.61
C TYR A 24 1.67 -0.50 -8.03
N LEU A 25 2.88 -0.93 -8.41
CA LEU A 25 3.14 -2.27 -8.91
C LEU A 25 4.27 -2.93 -8.14
N GLU A 26 4.02 -4.20 -7.80
CA GLU A 26 5.05 -5.18 -7.49
C GLU A 26 5.44 -5.87 -8.81
N HIS A 27 6.70 -5.76 -9.21
CA HIS A 27 7.19 -6.33 -10.47
C HIS A 27 8.64 -6.81 -10.36
N ALA A 28 9.08 -7.64 -11.29
CA ALA A 28 10.47 -8.10 -11.37
C ALA A 28 10.93 -8.00 -12.83
N ILE A 29 12.18 -7.56 -13.03
CA ILE A 29 12.78 -7.55 -14.36
C ILE A 29 13.39 -8.93 -14.61
N GLY A 30 12.69 -9.77 -15.36
CA GLY A 30 13.12 -11.15 -15.65
C GLY A 30 13.07 -12.04 -14.41
N SER A 31 14.18 -12.70 -14.08
CA SER A 31 14.36 -13.45 -12.83
C SER A 31 14.99 -12.59 -11.72
N GLY A 32 15.05 -11.27 -11.92
CA GLY A 32 15.67 -10.33 -10.99
C GLY A 32 14.85 -10.09 -9.71
N PRO A 33 15.33 -9.18 -8.85
CA PRO A 33 14.69 -8.90 -7.58
C PRO A 33 13.30 -8.30 -7.77
N LEU A 34 12.50 -8.43 -6.72
CA LEU A 34 11.18 -7.85 -6.64
C LEU A 34 11.30 -6.34 -6.38
N ILE A 35 10.75 -5.53 -7.26
CA ILE A 35 10.78 -4.06 -7.23
C ILE A 35 9.36 -3.55 -6.97
N TYR A 36 9.26 -2.52 -6.13
CA TYR A 36 8.01 -1.79 -5.92
C TYR A 36 8.13 -0.41 -6.53
N SER A 37 7.20 -0.07 -7.40
CA SER A 37 7.22 1.18 -8.15
C SER A 37 5.84 1.81 -8.20
N LEU A 38 5.80 3.14 -8.06
CA LEU A 38 4.62 3.95 -8.36
C LEU A 38 4.84 4.66 -9.70
N PHE A 39 3.87 4.55 -10.59
CA PHE A 39 3.87 5.21 -11.89
C PHE A 39 2.77 6.27 -11.96
N GLU A 40 3.04 7.37 -12.66
CA GLU A 40 2.03 8.34 -13.07
C GLU A 40 1.70 8.14 -14.54
N ILE A 41 0.43 7.95 -14.85
CA ILE A 41 -0.07 7.74 -16.21
C ILE A 41 -1.05 8.87 -16.53
N ALA A 42 -0.75 9.66 -17.55
CA ALA A 42 -1.68 10.66 -18.06
C ALA A 42 -2.91 9.97 -18.69
N LEU A 43 -4.11 10.35 -18.25
CA LEU A 43 -5.36 9.86 -18.81
C LEU A 43 -5.79 10.76 -19.98
N PRO A 44 -6.24 10.19 -21.10
CA PRO A 44 -6.85 10.96 -22.17
C PRO A 44 -8.16 11.61 -21.66
N ASN A 45 -8.41 12.84 -22.10
CA ASN A 45 -9.66 13.55 -21.83
C ASN A 45 -10.32 13.96 -23.16
N PRO A 46 -11.52 13.42 -23.50
CA PRO A 46 -12.32 12.47 -22.72
C PRO A 46 -11.73 11.06 -22.70
N LEU A 47 -12.10 10.25 -21.70
CA LEU A 47 -11.78 8.83 -21.67
C LEU A 47 -12.38 8.15 -22.92
N PRO A 48 -11.65 7.22 -23.57
CA PRO A 48 -12.19 6.49 -24.70
C PRO A 48 -13.41 5.67 -24.27
N PRO A 49 -14.44 5.53 -25.13
CA PRO A 49 -15.58 4.69 -24.84
C PRO A 49 -15.13 3.23 -24.65
N PRO A 50 -15.87 2.43 -23.85
CA PRO A 50 -15.59 1.01 -23.70
C PRO A 50 -15.53 0.35 -25.08
N PRO A 51 -14.53 -0.51 -25.36
CA PRO A 51 -14.43 -1.18 -26.65
C PRO A 51 -15.65 -2.07 -26.90
N ILE A 52 -16.30 -1.90 -28.05
CA ILE A 52 -17.50 -2.67 -28.47
C ILE A 52 -17.13 -4.11 -28.88
N ALA A 53 -15.87 -4.32 -29.25
CA ALA A 53 -15.26 -5.62 -29.49
C ALA A 53 -13.83 -5.60 -28.96
N ALA A 54 -13.33 -6.74 -28.47
CA ALA A 54 -11.93 -6.85 -28.07
C ALA A 54 -11.04 -6.51 -29.27
N PRO A 55 -10.21 -5.46 -29.21
CA PRO A 55 -9.31 -5.16 -30.30
C PRO A 55 -8.36 -6.35 -30.50
N PRO A 56 -7.92 -6.63 -31.75
CA PRO A 56 -6.86 -7.61 -31.97
C PRO A 56 -5.65 -7.23 -31.10
N VAL A 57 -5.15 -8.17 -30.31
CA VAL A 57 -4.06 -7.97 -29.37
C VAL A 57 -2.79 -7.67 -30.17
N LYS A 58 -2.58 -6.41 -30.51
CA LYS A 58 -1.28 -5.88 -30.92
C LYS A 58 -0.61 -5.38 -29.66
N VAL A 59 0.15 -6.25 -29.00
CA VAL A 59 0.99 -5.86 -27.87
C VAL A 59 2.08 -4.95 -28.44
N LYS A 60 1.85 -3.64 -28.44
CA LYS A 60 2.97 -2.71 -28.43
C LYS A 60 3.57 -2.81 -27.03
N PRO A 61 4.90 -2.91 -26.89
CA PRO A 61 5.53 -2.74 -25.59
C PRO A 61 4.99 -1.46 -24.97
N LEU A 62 4.58 -1.53 -23.70
CA LEU A 62 4.31 -0.31 -22.95
C LEU A 62 5.57 0.57 -23.08
N PRO A 63 5.43 1.87 -23.40
CA PRO A 63 6.57 2.78 -23.31
C PRO A 63 7.15 2.61 -21.90
N ASN A 64 8.46 2.38 -21.79
CA ASN A 64 9.11 2.04 -20.53
C ASN A 64 8.79 3.14 -19.52
N PRO A 65 7.84 2.94 -18.60
CA PRO A 65 7.36 4.04 -17.79
C PRO A 65 8.41 4.29 -16.73
N ASN A 66 8.84 5.55 -16.59
CA ASN A 66 9.75 5.92 -15.51
C ASN A 66 8.93 6.02 -14.22
N PRO A 67 9.28 5.28 -13.16
CA PRO A 67 8.56 5.37 -11.90
C PRO A 67 8.77 6.75 -11.27
N ILE A 68 7.71 7.31 -10.69
CA ILE A 68 7.78 8.53 -9.88
C ILE A 68 8.27 8.23 -8.45
N LEU A 69 8.10 6.98 -8.00
CA LEU A 69 8.67 6.43 -6.77
C LEU A 69 9.15 4.99 -7.05
N GLN A 70 10.36 4.65 -6.63
CA GLN A 70 10.86 3.28 -6.63
C GLN A 70 11.50 2.96 -5.28
N LEU A 71 10.98 1.94 -4.59
CA LEU A 71 11.49 1.53 -3.29
C LEU A 71 12.77 0.72 -3.45
N LYS A 72 13.79 1.06 -2.65
CA LYS A 72 15.04 0.30 -2.62
C LYS A 72 14.82 -1.08 -1.99
N LEU A 73 15.34 -2.11 -2.66
CA LEU A 73 15.26 -3.49 -2.17
C LEU A 73 16.02 -3.62 -0.85
N GLY A 74 15.40 -4.25 0.15
CA GLY A 74 16.01 -4.48 1.46
C GLY A 74 16.00 -3.27 2.40
N GLU A 75 15.74 -2.05 1.90
CA GLU A 75 15.41 -0.90 2.75
C GLU A 75 13.96 -0.99 3.23
N TYR A 76 13.03 -1.35 2.34
CA TYR A 76 11.60 -1.47 2.63
C TYR A 76 11.10 -2.91 2.66
N PRO A 77 10.00 -3.20 3.38
CA PRO A 77 9.39 -4.53 3.42
C PRO A 77 8.89 -4.99 2.06
N ARG A 78 8.80 -6.30 1.89
CA ARG A 78 8.09 -6.90 0.76
C ARG A 78 6.60 -6.96 1.03
N TYR A 79 5.79 -6.90 -0.02
CA TYR A 79 4.33 -7.02 -0.01
C TYR A 79 3.67 -5.90 0.80
N MET A 80 4.21 -4.69 0.70
CA MET A 80 3.60 -3.48 1.26
C MET A 80 2.27 -3.20 0.57
N CYS A 81 1.34 -2.62 1.33
CA CYS A 81 0.15 -2.00 0.76
C CYS A 81 0.47 -0.55 0.37
N CYS A 82 -0.22 -0.05 -0.66
CA CYS A 82 -0.22 1.36 -1.04
C CYS A 82 -1.68 1.81 -1.18
N VAL A 83 -2.04 2.91 -0.53
CA VAL A 83 -3.38 3.48 -0.57
C VAL A 83 -3.32 5.00 -0.74
N GLN A 84 -4.21 5.54 -1.55
CA GLN A 84 -4.30 6.98 -1.77
C GLN A 84 -5.31 7.61 -0.81
N LEU A 85 -4.91 8.66 -0.10
CA LEU A 85 -5.77 9.54 0.68
C LEU A 85 -5.48 10.98 0.29
N GLY A 86 -6.47 11.68 -0.26
CA GLY A 86 -6.27 13.00 -0.85
C GLY A 86 -5.26 12.94 -2.00
N SER A 87 -4.26 13.81 -1.97
CA SER A 87 -3.15 13.83 -2.95
C SER A 87 -2.00 12.88 -2.61
N ASN A 88 -2.01 12.26 -1.42
CA ASN A 88 -0.88 11.52 -0.88
C ASN A 88 -1.07 10.01 -0.99
N PHE A 89 0.05 9.29 -1.12
CA PHE A 89 0.11 7.84 -1.09
C PHE A 89 0.72 7.37 0.22
N TYR A 90 0.03 6.46 0.90
CA TYR A 90 0.47 5.86 2.15
C TYR A 90 0.93 4.44 1.86
N LEU A 91 2.18 4.14 2.19
CA LEU A 91 2.81 2.83 2.02
C LEU A 91 3.13 2.22 3.38
N PHE A 92 2.69 0.99 3.64
CA PHE A 92 2.87 0.36 4.95
C PHE A 92 2.72 -1.16 4.95
N GLY A 93 3.13 -1.75 6.07
CA GLY A 93 3.10 -3.18 6.33
C GLY A 93 4.09 -3.94 5.46
N GLY A 94 3.76 -5.18 5.14
CA GLY A 94 4.66 -6.10 4.48
C GLY A 94 5.51 -6.89 5.46
N LYS A 95 6.56 -7.52 4.94
CA LYS A 95 7.49 -8.34 5.70
C LYS A 95 8.92 -8.10 5.24
N TYR A 96 9.85 -7.93 6.17
CA TYR A 96 11.27 -8.16 5.87
C TYR A 96 11.52 -9.67 5.82
N ASP A 97 11.98 -10.18 4.68
CA ASP A 97 12.62 -11.49 4.69
C ASP A 97 14.00 -11.32 5.36
N ASP A 98 14.50 -12.37 6.03
CA ASP A 98 15.88 -12.38 6.52
C ASP A 98 16.78 -11.91 5.37
N LEU A 99 17.62 -10.91 5.64
CA LEU A 99 18.52 -10.34 4.62
C LEU A 99 19.43 -11.41 4.00
N ASP A 100 19.62 -12.52 4.72
CA ASP A 100 20.31 -13.75 4.29
C ASP A 100 19.64 -14.44 3.09
N LEU A 101 18.33 -14.30 2.89
CA LEU A 101 17.63 -14.82 1.70
C LEU A 101 17.81 -13.93 0.46
N CYS A 102 18.39 -12.74 0.64
CA CYS A 102 18.76 -11.82 -0.42
C CYS A 102 20.25 -11.89 -0.78
N ASP A 103 20.94 -12.97 -0.39
CA ASP A 103 22.35 -13.27 -0.71
C ASP A 103 22.66 -13.35 -2.21
N HIS A 104 21.65 -13.26 -3.08
CA HIS A 104 21.82 -13.20 -4.53
C HIS A 104 22.13 -11.78 -5.04
N GLY A 105 23.15 -11.10 -4.49
CA GLY A 105 23.79 -9.94 -5.13
C GLY A 105 22.95 -8.69 -5.41
N ASP A 106 21.66 -8.68 -5.07
CA ASP A 106 20.69 -7.71 -5.59
C ASP A 106 20.36 -6.56 -4.62
N ILE A 107 20.81 -6.63 -3.36
CA ILE A 107 20.69 -5.52 -2.39
C ILE A 107 21.95 -4.67 -2.43
N ASP A 108 21.78 -3.35 -2.46
CA ASP A 108 22.88 -2.38 -2.37
C ASP A 108 23.74 -2.60 -1.11
N GLU A 109 25.06 -2.56 -1.28
CA GLU A 109 26.03 -2.75 -0.18
C GLU A 109 25.84 -1.75 0.96
N GLU A 110 25.35 -0.55 0.67
CA GLU A 110 25.01 0.44 1.69
C GLU A 110 23.90 -0.06 2.62
N ILE A 111 22.84 -0.66 2.06
CA ILE A 111 21.72 -1.22 2.82
C ILE A 111 22.22 -2.41 3.64
N LYS A 112 23.00 -3.32 3.04
CA LYS A 112 23.60 -4.45 3.78
C LYS A 112 24.41 -3.95 4.98
N LYS A 113 25.26 -2.94 4.77
CA LYS A 113 26.07 -2.35 5.84
C LYS A 113 25.22 -1.70 6.92
N LYS A 114 24.21 -0.90 6.53
CA LYS A 114 23.29 -0.19 7.45
C LYS A 114 22.61 -1.15 8.43
N TYR A 115 22.28 -2.36 7.99
CA TYR A 115 21.51 -3.31 8.78
C TYR A 115 22.28 -4.57 9.23
N SER A 116 23.59 -4.64 8.96
CA SER A 116 24.46 -5.78 9.29
C SER A 116 24.46 -6.20 10.77
N ASN A 117 24.12 -5.29 11.68
CA ASN A 117 24.08 -5.55 13.13
C ASN A 117 22.76 -5.09 13.76
N VAL A 118 21.70 -4.99 12.98
CA VAL A 118 20.39 -4.50 13.44
C VAL A 118 19.35 -5.60 13.27
N THR A 119 18.79 -6.07 14.38
CA THR A 119 17.60 -6.91 14.34
C THR A 119 16.40 -6.03 14.02
N ARG A 120 15.79 -6.25 12.86
CA ARG A 120 14.55 -5.58 12.46
C ARG A 120 13.35 -6.40 12.92
N ASP A 121 12.23 -5.72 13.14
CA ASP A 121 10.95 -6.40 13.26
C ASP A 121 10.58 -6.99 11.90
N ASP A 122 10.32 -8.30 11.83
CA ASP A 122 9.89 -8.99 10.60
C ASP A 122 8.69 -8.30 9.96
N TYR A 123 7.79 -7.76 10.78
CA TYR A 123 6.55 -7.11 10.35
C TYR A 123 6.50 -5.68 10.89
N PRO A 124 7.11 -4.71 10.20
CA PRO A 124 7.21 -3.37 10.72
C PRO A 124 5.86 -2.66 10.80
N ARG A 125 5.81 -1.69 11.71
CA ARG A 125 4.67 -0.79 11.91
C ARG A 125 4.81 0.54 11.18
N ASP A 126 5.97 0.76 10.57
CA ASP A 126 6.28 2.00 9.86
C ASP A 126 5.26 2.28 8.75
N VAL A 127 4.91 3.55 8.62
CA VAL A 127 4.04 4.09 7.57
C VAL A 127 4.81 5.19 6.87
N TYR A 128 4.80 5.15 5.54
CA TYR A 128 5.50 6.11 4.69
C TYR A 128 4.49 6.88 3.85
N ILE A 129 4.67 8.19 3.75
CA ILE A 129 3.85 9.09 2.94
C ILE A 129 4.67 9.56 1.74
N PHE A 130 4.09 9.43 0.56
CA PHE A 130 4.62 9.97 -0.68
C PHE A 130 3.65 11.03 -1.24
N ASP A 131 4.16 12.25 -1.44
CA ASP A 131 3.44 13.31 -2.14
C ASP A 131 3.97 13.43 -3.59
N PRO A 132 3.19 13.06 -4.61
CA PRO A 132 3.62 13.10 -6.00
C PRO A 132 3.90 14.53 -6.51
N THR A 133 3.38 15.56 -5.85
CA THR A 133 3.49 16.97 -6.29
C THR A 133 4.82 17.63 -5.93
N THR A 134 5.54 17.05 -4.98
CA THR A 134 6.83 17.59 -4.49
C THR A 134 8.02 17.28 -5.41
N THR A 135 7.78 16.77 -6.64
CA THR A 135 8.83 16.24 -7.49
C THR A 135 9.50 17.29 -8.41
N ALA A 136 10.81 17.49 -8.20
CA ALA A 136 11.76 17.80 -9.27
C ALA A 136 12.14 16.50 -10.01
N ALA A 137 12.55 16.62 -11.27
CA ALA A 137 12.80 15.53 -12.23
C ALA A 137 13.71 14.40 -11.69
N ALA A 138 13.45 13.18 -12.14
CA ALA A 138 14.04 11.93 -11.66
C ALA A 138 15.39 11.59 -12.31
N ASP A 139 16.34 11.17 -11.48
CA ASP A 139 17.41 10.25 -11.89
C ASP A 139 17.00 8.82 -11.50
N ALA A 140 17.50 7.83 -12.26
CA ALA A 140 16.99 6.46 -12.31
C ALA A 140 17.35 5.55 -11.12
N ASP A 141 18.07 6.07 -10.13
CA ASP A 141 18.47 5.32 -8.93
C ASP A 141 17.60 5.74 -7.74
N GLY A 142 17.17 4.74 -6.94
CA GLY A 142 16.04 4.82 -5.99
C GLY A 142 15.82 6.18 -5.33
N ASN A 143 14.58 6.67 -5.42
CA ASN A 143 14.19 8.01 -5.00
C ASN A 143 13.30 8.01 -3.74
N ASP A 144 13.55 7.04 -2.88
CA ASP A 144 12.81 6.78 -1.65
C ASP A 144 13.07 7.81 -0.55
N ASP A 145 14.09 8.66 -0.68
CA ASP A 145 14.32 9.85 0.15
C ASP A 145 13.11 10.82 0.16
N LYS A 146 12.19 10.66 -0.80
CA LYS A 146 10.92 11.41 -0.89
C LYS A 146 9.84 10.90 0.05
N LEU A 147 10.08 9.81 0.78
CA LEU A 147 9.14 9.23 1.73
C LEU A 147 9.25 9.90 3.09
N MET A 148 8.15 10.47 3.56
CA MET A 148 8.05 10.95 4.93
C MET A 148 7.56 9.82 5.84
N LYS A 149 8.19 9.65 6.99
CA LYS A 149 7.65 8.75 8.02
C LYS A 149 6.43 9.39 8.69
N ALA A 150 5.37 8.59 8.83
CA ALA A 150 4.14 8.98 9.49
C ALA A 150 3.93 8.22 10.81
N MET A 151 2.79 8.48 11.46
CA MET A 151 2.38 7.72 12.63
C MET A 151 2.35 6.22 12.33
N MET A 152 3.09 5.45 13.12
CA MET A 152 3.17 4.00 13.01
C MET A 152 1.85 3.33 13.41
N MET A 153 1.53 2.22 12.74
CA MET A 153 0.37 1.38 13.06
C MET A 153 0.48 0.80 14.48
N ASN A 154 -0.64 0.27 15.01
CA ASN A 154 -0.63 -0.42 16.30
C ASN A 154 0.17 -1.72 16.24
N THR A 155 -0.08 -2.53 15.21
CA THR A 155 0.65 -3.79 14.95
C THR A 155 1.01 -3.93 13.47
N GLY A 156 2.16 -4.57 13.23
CA GLY A 156 2.63 -4.90 11.88
C GLY A 156 1.65 -5.84 11.17
N LYS A 157 1.67 -5.82 9.83
CA LYS A 157 0.78 -6.64 9.00
C LYS A 157 1.51 -7.15 7.79
N SER A 158 1.48 -8.45 7.58
CA SER A 158 1.91 -9.12 6.36
C SER A 158 0.84 -8.98 5.29
N LYS A 159 1.22 -8.46 4.11
CA LYS A 159 0.33 -8.28 2.95
C LYS A 159 -1.02 -7.62 3.30
N PRO A 160 -1.02 -6.43 3.94
CA PRO A 160 -2.27 -5.83 4.37
C PRO A 160 -3.15 -5.42 3.19
N VAL A 161 -4.44 -5.36 3.44
CA VAL A 161 -5.44 -4.78 2.54
C VAL A 161 -5.89 -3.46 3.16
N ALA A 162 -5.86 -2.39 2.36
CA ALA A 162 -6.29 -1.08 2.81
C ALA A 162 -7.27 -0.42 1.84
N PHE A 163 -8.10 0.46 2.37
CA PHE A 163 -9.05 1.25 1.62
C PHE A 163 -9.36 2.55 2.36
N VAL A 164 -9.91 3.54 1.65
CA VAL A 164 -10.28 4.83 2.21
C VAL A 164 -11.79 5.03 2.22
N VAL A 165 -12.33 5.45 3.36
CA VAL A 165 -13.73 5.85 3.54
C VAL A 165 -13.73 7.06 4.47
N ASP A 166 -14.56 8.07 4.15
CA ASP A 166 -14.74 9.27 4.97
C ASP A 166 -13.41 9.91 5.44
N GLU A 167 -12.49 10.05 4.47
CA GLU A 167 -11.15 10.63 4.63
C GLU A 167 -10.24 9.90 5.64
N LYS A 168 -10.52 8.63 5.92
CA LYS A 168 -9.75 7.77 6.83
C LYS A 168 -9.25 6.53 6.11
N ILE A 169 -8.08 6.04 6.52
CA ILE A 169 -7.52 4.81 5.98
C ILE A 169 -7.91 3.67 6.91
N TYR A 170 -8.53 2.65 6.35
CA TYR A 170 -8.86 1.41 7.04
C TYR A 170 -7.92 0.32 6.55
N VAL A 171 -7.36 -0.46 7.49
CA VAL A 171 -6.38 -1.50 7.19
C VAL A 171 -6.75 -2.79 7.87
N LEU A 172 -6.81 -3.87 7.08
CA LEU A 172 -7.00 -5.23 7.53
C LEU A 172 -5.74 -6.06 7.26
N GLY A 173 -5.29 -6.84 8.24
CA GLY A 173 -4.20 -7.79 8.07
C GLY A 173 -3.69 -8.34 9.39
N SER A 174 -2.71 -9.24 9.34
CA SER A 174 -2.08 -9.83 10.53
C SER A 174 -0.59 -10.08 10.24
N THR A 175 0.22 -10.31 11.27
CA THR A 175 1.60 -10.80 11.04
C THR A 175 1.64 -12.29 10.71
N PHE A 176 0.54 -13.02 10.94
CA PHE A 176 0.46 -14.46 10.70
C PHE A 176 0.29 -14.76 9.21
N THR A 177 1.33 -15.31 8.60
CA THR A 177 1.21 -15.92 7.27
C THR A 177 0.70 -17.35 7.40
N PHE A 178 -0.55 -17.60 7.03
CA PHE A 178 -1.09 -18.95 6.98
C PHE A 178 -0.48 -19.70 5.78
N LYS A 179 0.49 -20.59 6.02
CA LYS A 179 0.88 -21.56 4.99
C LYS A 179 -0.26 -22.58 4.81
N SER A 180 -0.55 -22.91 3.55
CA SER A 180 -1.48 -23.93 3.04
C SER A 180 -2.46 -24.49 4.09
N GLY A 181 -3.65 -23.90 4.17
CA GLY A 181 -4.76 -24.43 4.96
C GLY A 181 -5.52 -23.43 5.83
N ASN A 182 -5.03 -22.19 6.03
CA ASN A 182 -5.68 -21.18 6.87
C ASN A 182 -6.00 -21.66 8.31
N LEU A 183 -5.21 -22.59 8.84
CA LEU A 183 -5.43 -23.14 10.18
C LEU A 183 -4.44 -22.54 11.18
N ILE A 184 -4.97 -22.01 12.28
CA ILE A 184 -4.20 -21.74 13.50
C ILE A 184 -3.74 -23.11 14.03
N LYS A 185 -2.43 -23.31 14.14
CA LYS A 185 -1.87 -24.64 14.40
C LYS A 185 -1.93 -25.02 15.88
N ASN A 186 -1.99 -24.04 16.78
CA ASN A 186 -1.99 -24.28 18.22
C ASN A 186 -2.63 -23.13 19.02
N LEU A 187 -2.88 -23.39 20.32
CA LEU A 187 -3.49 -22.43 21.23
C LEU A 187 -2.63 -21.17 21.42
N ALA A 188 -1.30 -21.26 21.38
CA ALA A 188 -0.42 -20.11 21.53
C ALA A 188 -0.55 -19.13 20.35
N GLU A 189 -0.62 -19.62 19.11
CA GLU A 189 -0.93 -18.80 17.94
C GLU A 189 -2.32 -18.16 18.04
N LYS A 190 -3.31 -18.88 18.58
CA LYS A 190 -4.66 -18.36 18.80
C LYS A 190 -4.68 -17.20 19.79
N GLU A 191 -3.97 -17.33 20.91
CA GLU A 191 -3.86 -16.26 21.91
C GLU A 191 -3.04 -15.08 21.37
N ALA A 192 -1.93 -15.32 20.68
CA ALA A 192 -1.12 -14.27 20.08
C ALA A 192 -1.88 -13.46 19.00
N ILE A 193 -2.80 -14.07 18.25
CA ILE A 193 -3.68 -13.34 17.32
C ILE A 193 -4.59 -12.35 18.04
N LYS A 194 -5.04 -12.66 19.27
CA LYS A 194 -5.91 -11.74 20.04
C LYS A 194 -5.18 -10.47 20.47
N GLU A 195 -3.86 -10.52 20.55
CA GLU A 195 -3.01 -9.37 20.86
C GLU A 195 -2.76 -8.48 19.63
N GLN A 196 -3.19 -8.90 18.43
CA GLN A 196 -3.02 -8.13 17.20
C GLN A 196 -4.20 -7.23 16.89
N ALA A 197 -3.88 -6.00 16.47
CA ALA A 197 -4.83 -5.10 15.84
C ALA A 197 -5.06 -5.53 14.38
N LEU A 198 -5.93 -6.54 14.18
CA LEU A 198 -6.19 -7.08 12.85
C LEU A 198 -6.86 -6.06 11.94
N PHE A 199 -7.76 -5.27 12.53
CA PHE A 199 -8.46 -4.19 11.85
C PHE A 199 -8.23 -2.88 12.59
N GLU A 200 -7.67 -1.89 11.89
CA GLU A 200 -7.43 -0.57 12.45
C GLU A 200 -7.70 0.53 11.43
N MET A 201 -7.94 1.73 11.94
CA MET A 201 -8.27 2.91 11.16
C MET A 201 -7.34 4.04 11.54
N TYR A 202 -6.71 4.66 10.54
CA TYR A 202 -5.97 5.90 10.68
C TYR A 202 -6.88 7.09 10.40
N ASP A 203 -6.91 8.02 11.36
CA ASP A 203 -7.54 9.32 11.18
C ASP A 203 -6.45 10.40 11.06
N PRO A 204 -6.31 11.04 9.89
CA PRO A 204 -5.32 12.11 9.71
C PRO A 204 -5.66 13.38 10.51
N SER A 205 -6.90 13.59 10.97
CA SER A 205 -7.25 14.78 11.77
C SER A 205 -6.57 14.77 13.14
N ASP A 206 -6.39 13.57 13.69
CA ASP A 206 -5.87 13.33 15.02
C ASP A 206 -4.48 12.65 14.98
N ASP A 207 -3.96 12.42 13.77
CA ASP A 207 -2.74 11.66 13.46
C ASP A 207 -2.63 10.35 14.26
N LYS A 208 -3.71 9.56 14.25
CA LYS A 208 -3.86 8.41 15.16
C LYS A 208 -4.43 7.17 14.50
N TRP A 209 -3.85 6.03 14.85
CA TRP A 209 -4.40 4.70 14.56
C TRP A 209 -5.30 4.22 15.70
N THR A 210 -6.55 3.92 15.38
CA THR A 210 -7.52 3.34 16.30
C THR A 210 -7.77 1.87 15.95
N VAL A 211 -7.60 0.99 16.93
CA VAL A 211 -7.95 -0.43 16.79
C VAL A 211 -9.46 -0.55 16.71
N LEU A 212 -9.95 -1.17 15.64
CA LEU A 212 -11.36 -1.45 15.46
C LEU A 212 -11.67 -2.86 15.98
N PRO A 213 -12.93 -3.11 16.39
CA PRO A 213 -13.33 -4.45 16.80
C PRO A 213 -13.12 -5.46 15.66
N ASN A 214 -12.35 -6.51 15.94
CA ASN A 214 -12.36 -7.70 15.09
C ASN A 214 -13.80 -8.23 15.07
N GLN A 215 -14.38 -8.49 13.90
CA GLN A 215 -15.78 -8.94 13.82
C GLN A 215 -15.98 -10.25 14.61
N GLY A 216 -16.54 -10.10 15.81
CA GLY A 216 -16.79 -11.18 16.75
C GLY A 216 -18.20 -11.71 16.58
N LYS A 217 -18.30 -12.86 15.90
CA LYS A 217 -19.26 -13.98 16.07
C LYS A 217 -19.31 -14.77 14.74
N GLY A 218 -18.27 -15.54 14.44
CA GLY A 218 -18.34 -16.43 13.27
C GLY A 218 -17.03 -16.96 12.73
N PHE A 219 -15.91 -16.27 12.95
CA PHE A 219 -14.60 -16.85 12.67
C PHE A 219 -14.17 -17.74 13.83
N SER A 220 -14.76 -18.93 13.91
CA SER A 220 -14.05 -20.07 14.49
C SER A 220 -12.91 -20.40 13.53
N PHE A 221 -11.72 -19.90 13.84
CA PHE A 221 -10.48 -20.51 13.39
C PHE A 221 -10.22 -21.77 14.22
#